data_AF-A0A2D5S9F0-F1
#
_entry.id   AF-A0A2D5S9F0-F1
#
_cell.length_a   1.000
_cell.length_b   1.000
_cell.length_c   1.000
_cell.angle_alpha   90.00
_cell.angle_beta   90.00
_cell.angle_gamma   90.00
#
_symmetry.space_group_name_H-M   'P 1'
#
loop_
_entity.id
_entity.type
_entity.pdbx_description
1 polymer ?
#
loop_
_entity_poly.entity_id
_entity_poly.type
_entity_poly.pdbx_seq_one_letter_code
_entity_poly.pdbx_strand_id
1 'polypeptide(L)'
;MSDVQQSRVFSKAKARAEEYLNDPDKLYSLARNATAKATALGQDGPLVKIWEDLNVMFRLVRHLCLGTYKRFPARSLLLVVAGLLYFVWPLDLVPDAIPVLGWLDDVTLLAFVIRSIRSDLEVFRHWEKSESGDDTDQIVCLD
;
A
#
# COMPACT_ATOMS: atom_id res chain seq x y z
N MET A 1 15.86 29.35 -1.75
CA MET A 1 16.07 28.27 -2.77
C MET A 1 17.56 27.90 -2.95
N SER A 2 18.46 28.29 -2.02
CA SER A 2 19.93 28.09 -2.15
C SER A 2 20.53 27.01 -1.24
N ASP A 3 19.82 26.50 -0.24
CA ASP A 3 20.42 25.60 0.77
C ASP A 3 20.45 24.11 0.39
N VAL A 4 19.63 23.68 -0.58
CA VAL A 4 19.60 22.26 -1.00
C VAL A 4 20.85 21.89 -1.81
N GLN A 5 21.40 22.84 -2.58
CA GLN A 5 22.52 22.57 -3.49
C GLN A 5 23.86 22.34 -2.78
N GLN A 6 24.01 22.80 -1.53
CA GLN A 6 25.23 22.62 -0.74
C GLN A 6 25.18 21.39 0.19
N SER A 7 24.05 20.70 0.25
CA SER A 7 23.93 19.51 1.09
C SER A 7 24.88 18.41 0.61
N ARG A 8 25.62 17.81 1.55
CA ARG A 8 26.49 16.64 1.30
C ARG A 8 25.71 15.46 0.69
N VAL A 9 24.40 15.41 0.87
CA VAL A 9 23.52 14.41 0.27
C VAL A 9 23.29 14.71 -1.22
N PHE A 10 23.02 15.97 -1.56
CA PHE A 10 22.80 16.41 -2.93
C PHE A 10 24.07 16.26 -3.78
N SER A 11 25.23 16.65 -3.24
CA SER A 11 26.51 16.51 -3.95
C SER A 11 26.90 15.04 -4.19
N LYS A 12 26.66 14.14 -3.23
CA LYS A 12 26.84 12.69 -3.43
C LYS A 12 25.88 12.11 -4.46
N ALA A 13 24.61 12.53 -4.44
CA ALA A 13 23.63 12.10 -5.42
C ALA A 13 24.02 12.56 -6.83
N LYS A 14 24.49 13.81 -6.97
CA LYS A 14 25.00 14.37 -8.22
C LYS A 14 26.22 13.59 -8.75
N ALA A 15 27.22 13.32 -7.91
CA ALA A 15 28.41 12.57 -8.31
C ALA A 15 28.07 11.16 -8.81
N ARG A 16 27.13 10.47 -8.15
CA ARG A 16 26.63 9.17 -8.64
C ARG A 16 25.91 9.31 -9.98
N ALA A 17 25.05 10.30 -10.14
CA ALA A 17 24.37 10.53 -11.41
C ALA A 17 25.36 10.77 -12.55
N GLU A 18 26.42 11.56 -12.33
CA GLU A 18 27.51 11.76 -13.30
C GLU A 18 28.24 10.44 -13.63
N GLU A 19 28.47 9.56 -12.66
CA GLU A 19 29.05 8.23 -12.91
C GLU A 19 28.16 7.39 -13.85
N TYR A 20 26.84 7.35 -13.61
CA TYR A 20 25.91 6.65 -14.49
C TYR A 20 25.85 7.27 -15.89
N LEU A 21 25.98 8.59 -16.02
CA LEU A 21 25.94 9.27 -17.31
C LEU A 21 27.20 9.02 -18.16
N ASN A 22 28.34 8.74 -17.52
CA ASN A 22 29.61 8.48 -18.21
C ASN A 22 29.84 7.00 -18.56
N ASP A 23 28.97 6.09 -18.12
CA ASP A 23 29.07 4.64 -18.36
C ASP A 23 27.77 4.11 -18.97
N PRO A 24 27.73 3.90 -20.31
CA PRO A 24 26.53 3.47 -21.02
C PRO A 24 25.94 2.15 -20.52
N ASP A 25 26.78 1.21 -20.09
CA ASP A 25 26.35 -0.10 -19.59
C ASP A 25 25.67 0.04 -18.21
N LYS A 26 26.24 0.86 -17.33
CA LYS A 26 25.61 1.20 -16.04
C LYS A 26 24.29 1.91 -16.24
N LEU A 27 24.22 2.88 -17.16
CA LEU A 27 22.99 3.60 -17.46
C LEU A 27 21.89 2.67 -17.98
N TYR A 28 22.23 1.78 -18.92
CA TYR A 28 21.31 0.78 -19.44
C TYR A 28 20.80 -0.17 -18.35
N SER A 29 21.69 -0.63 -17.46
CA SER A 29 21.31 -1.50 -16.35
C SER A 29 20.38 -0.80 -15.35
N LEU A 30 20.61 0.49 -15.07
CA LEU A 30 19.77 1.31 -14.20
C LEU A 30 18.37 1.47 -14.81
N ALA A 31 18.29 1.81 -16.09
CA ALA A 31 17.02 1.96 -16.80
C ALA A 31 16.24 0.64 -16.83
N ARG A 32 16.90 -0.48 -17.13
CA ARG A 32 16.27 -1.81 -17.12
C ARG A 32 15.74 -2.18 -15.74
N ASN A 33 16.53 -1.98 -14.69
CA ASN A 33 16.13 -2.30 -13.33
C ASN A 33 14.99 -1.39 -12.84
N ALA A 34 15.03 -0.10 -13.19
CA ALA A 34 13.97 0.85 -12.89
C ALA A 34 12.66 0.45 -13.58
N THR A 35 12.70 0.07 -14.86
CA THR A 35 11.53 -0.43 -15.60
C THR A 35 10.99 -1.71 -14.97
N ALA A 36 11.85 -2.69 -14.65
CA ALA A 36 11.42 -3.93 -13.99
C ALA A 36 10.79 -3.68 -12.62
N LYS A 37 11.27 -2.69 -11.87
CA LYS A 37 10.68 -2.29 -10.58
C LYS A 37 9.37 -1.53 -10.78
N ALA A 38 9.29 -0.65 -11.78
CA ALA A 38 8.07 0.09 -12.09
C ALA A 38 6.95 -0.83 -12.58
N THR A 39 7.27 -1.83 -13.41
CA THR A 39 6.29 -2.85 -13.83
C THR A 39 5.88 -3.72 -12.66
N ALA A 40 6.81 -4.12 -11.79
CA ALA A 40 6.49 -4.81 -10.54
C ALA A 40 5.61 -3.98 -9.59
N LEU A 41 5.66 -2.64 -9.66
CA LEU A 41 4.79 -1.73 -8.90
C LEU A 41 3.51 -1.31 -9.66
N GLY A 42 3.37 -1.71 -10.93
CA GLY A 42 2.30 -1.31 -11.86
C GLY A 42 0.97 -2.05 -11.67
N GLN A 43 0.24 -2.32 -12.77
CA GLN A 43 -1.17 -2.73 -12.77
C GLN A 43 -1.52 -3.96 -11.90
N ASP A 44 -0.59 -4.89 -11.68
CA ASP A 44 -0.78 -6.05 -10.77
C ASP A 44 0.21 -6.05 -9.59
N GLY A 45 0.84 -4.90 -9.35
CA GLY A 45 1.92 -4.73 -8.39
C GLY A 45 1.47 -4.71 -6.92
N PRO A 46 2.42 -4.75 -5.97
CA PRO A 46 2.12 -4.66 -4.54
C PRO A 46 1.29 -3.46 -4.14
N LEU A 47 1.47 -2.30 -4.81
CA LEU A 47 0.70 -1.10 -4.52
C LEU A 47 -0.78 -1.29 -4.84
N VAL A 48 -1.11 -1.90 -5.98
CA VAL A 48 -2.52 -2.16 -6.36
C VAL A 48 -3.18 -3.10 -5.36
N LYS A 49 -2.48 -4.16 -4.93
CA LYS A 49 -2.98 -5.08 -3.89
C LYS A 49 -3.23 -4.37 -2.55
N ILE A 50 -2.34 -3.47 -2.16
CA ILE A 50 -2.53 -2.64 -0.95
C ILE A 50 -3.78 -1.76 -1.10
N TRP A 51 -3.99 -1.12 -2.26
CA TRP A 51 -5.19 -0.34 -2.53
C TRP A 51 -6.48 -1.18 -2.49
N GLU A 52 -6.45 -2.40 -3.03
CA GLU A 52 -7.57 -3.35 -2.95
C GLU A 52 -7.87 -3.76 -1.50
N ASP A 53 -6.84 -4.09 -0.72
CA ASP A 53 -6.98 -4.45 0.70
C ASP A 53 -7.55 -3.27 1.51
N LEU A 54 -7.11 -2.03 1.25
CA LEU A 54 -7.67 -0.82 1.87
C LEU A 54 -9.16 -0.62 1.54
N ASN A 55 -9.57 -0.80 0.29
CA ASN A 55 -10.98 -0.73 -0.08
C ASN A 55 -11.83 -1.77 0.66
N VAL A 56 -11.30 -2.98 0.85
CA VAL A 56 -11.99 -4.03 1.62
C VAL A 56 -12.08 -3.66 3.10
N MET A 57 -11.02 -3.09 3.68
CA MET A 57 -11.04 -2.58 5.06
C MET A 57 -12.11 -1.50 5.26
N PHE A 58 -12.25 -0.54 4.32
CA PHE A 58 -13.30 0.47 4.40
C PHE A 58 -14.71 -0.14 4.35
N ARG A 59 -14.94 -1.13 3.46
CA ARG A 59 -16.22 -1.85 3.35
C ARG A 59 -16.53 -2.63 4.63
N LEU A 60 -15.55 -3.34 5.18
CA LEU A 60 -15.67 -4.04 6.45
C LEU A 60 -16.11 -3.09 7.57
N VAL A 61 -15.42 -1.96 7.74
CA VAL A 61 -15.77 -0.95 8.76
C VAL A 61 -17.19 -0.44 8.56
N ARG A 62 -17.59 -0.16 7.32
CA ARG A 62 -18.97 0.24 7.00
C ARG A 62 -19.99 -0.81 7.44
N HIS A 63 -19.77 -2.09 7.12
CA HIS A 63 -20.69 -3.18 7.51
C HIS A 63 -20.72 -3.44 9.02
N LEU A 64 -19.62 -3.20 9.73
CA LEU A 64 -19.57 -3.22 11.19
C LEU A 64 -20.38 -2.06 11.79
N CYS A 65 -20.24 -0.84 11.26
CA CYS A 65 -21.00 0.32 11.70
C CYS A 65 -22.51 0.18 11.46
N LEU A 66 -22.90 -0.43 10.34
CA LEU A 66 -24.30 -0.74 10.03
C LEU A 66 -24.85 -1.93 10.82
N GLY A 67 -23.98 -2.68 11.51
CA GLY A 67 -24.36 -3.88 12.27
C GLY A 67 -24.77 -5.08 11.42
N THR A 68 -24.59 -5.02 10.09
CA THR A 68 -24.88 -6.14 9.17
C THR A 68 -23.83 -7.24 9.28
N TYR A 69 -22.60 -6.89 9.65
CA TYR A 69 -21.54 -7.83 9.96
C TYR A 69 -21.17 -7.70 11.44
N LYS A 70 -21.20 -8.80 12.20
CA LYS A 70 -20.98 -8.79 13.66
C LYS A 70 -19.88 -9.72 14.15
N ARG A 71 -19.38 -10.60 13.28
CA ARG A 71 -18.39 -11.63 13.63
C ARG A 71 -17.05 -11.29 12.99
N PHE A 72 -16.29 -10.42 13.64
CA PHE A 72 -14.91 -10.11 13.27
C PHE A 72 -13.99 -10.18 14.50
N PRO A 73 -12.78 -10.77 14.41
CA PRO A 73 -11.88 -10.83 15.56
C PRO A 73 -11.49 -9.43 16.05
N ALA A 74 -11.62 -9.18 17.36
CA ALA A 74 -11.34 -7.85 17.94
C ALA A 74 -9.89 -7.39 17.72
N ARG A 75 -8.92 -8.31 17.72
CA ARG A 75 -7.51 -8.01 17.42
C ARG A 75 -7.34 -7.53 15.99
N SER A 76 -7.98 -8.19 15.04
CA SER A 76 -7.92 -7.83 13.62
C SER A 76 -8.66 -6.52 13.37
N LEU A 77 -9.76 -6.25 14.08
CA LEU A 77 -10.45 -4.96 14.02
C LEU A 77 -9.54 -3.81 14.46
N LEU A 78 -8.82 -4.00 15.56
CA LEU A 78 -7.85 -3.01 16.06
C LEU A 78 -6.78 -2.70 15.01
N LEU A 79 -6.26 -3.73 14.34
CA LEU A 79 -5.26 -3.60 13.28
C LEU A 79 -5.81 -2.91 12.02
N VAL A 80 -7.06 -3.23 11.61
CA VAL A 80 -7.75 -2.54 10.52
C VAL A 80 -7.91 -1.06 10.83
N VAL A 81 -8.41 -0.72 12.02
CA VAL A 81 -8.59 0.68 12.45
C VAL A 81 -7.25 1.41 12.52
N ALA A 82 -6.20 0.78 13.07
CA ALA A 82 -4.85 1.35 13.10
C ALA A 82 -4.31 1.64 11.69
N GLY A 83 -4.46 0.69 10.76
CA GLY A 83 -4.05 0.87 9.36
C GLY A 83 -4.81 2.00 8.65
N LEU A 84 -6.12 2.11 8.89
CA LEU A 84 -6.93 3.19 8.32
C LEU A 84 -6.60 4.56 8.93
N LEU A 85 -6.36 4.64 10.24
CA LEU A 85 -5.93 5.89 10.90
C LEU A 85 -4.59 6.37 10.35
N TYR A 86 -3.63 5.46 10.16
CA TYR A 86 -2.35 5.77 9.51
C TYR A 86 -2.53 6.31 8.09
N PHE A 87 -3.49 5.77 7.33
CA PHE A 87 -3.78 6.24 5.97
C PHE A 87 -4.48 7.61 5.94
N VAL A 88 -5.47 7.84 6.80
CA VAL A 88 -6.29 9.07 6.80
C VAL A 88 -5.50 10.27 7.35
N TRP A 89 -4.59 10.03 8.30
CA TRP A 89 -3.80 11.09 8.91
C TRP A 89 -2.33 10.97 8.52
N PRO A 90 -1.92 11.50 7.35
CA PRO A 90 -0.53 11.47 6.88
C PRO A 90 0.42 12.37 7.72
N LEU A 91 0.06 12.72 8.95
CA LEU A 91 0.67 13.79 9.75
C LEU A 91 1.50 13.33 10.96
N ASP A 92 1.55 12.04 11.30
CA ASP A 92 2.50 11.57 12.33
C ASP A 92 3.89 11.21 11.76
N LEU A 93 4.20 11.80 10.60
CA LEU A 93 5.55 12.14 10.20
C LEU A 93 6.00 13.30 11.10
N VAL A 94 6.47 13.00 12.31
CA VAL A 94 7.20 13.96 13.15
C VAL A 94 8.20 14.71 12.24
N PRO A 95 7.96 16.01 11.96
CA PRO A 95 8.85 16.79 11.13
C PRO A 95 9.93 17.32 12.06
N ASP A 96 10.78 16.45 12.58
CA ASP A 96 12.04 16.85 13.21
C ASP A 96 13.05 15.67 13.19
N ALA A 97 14.07 15.84 12.36
CA ALA A 97 15.36 15.15 12.37
C ALA A 97 15.38 13.61 12.17
N ILE A 98 15.60 13.14 10.93
CA ILE A 98 16.62 12.14 10.52
C ILE A 98 16.36 11.82 9.02
N PRO A 99 17.18 12.30 8.07
CA PRO A 99 16.75 12.34 6.66
C PRO A 99 16.74 11.01 5.88
N VAL A 100 17.16 9.85 6.41
CA VAL A 100 17.37 8.65 5.56
C VAL A 100 17.05 7.28 6.22
N LEU A 101 16.90 7.15 7.54
CA LEU A 101 16.82 5.81 8.20
C LEU A 101 15.43 5.40 8.74
N GLY A 102 14.44 6.29 8.83
CA GLY A 102 13.14 5.99 9.46
C GLY A 102 12.09 5.28 8.59
N TRP A 103 12.21 5.34 7.26
CA TRP A 103 11.11 4.95 6.35
C TRP A 103 10.93 3.44 6.19
N LEU A 104 11.95 2.65 6.53
CA LEU A 104 11.92 1.20 6.33
C LEU A 104 11.11 0.48 7.42
N ASP A 105 11.15 0.98 8.66
CA ASP A 105 10.48 0.35 9.80
C ASP A 105 8.95 0.50 9.69
N ASP A 106 8.48 1.69 9.33
CA ASP A 106 7.05 1.97 9.15
C ASP A 106 6.42 1.20 7.99
N VAL A 107 7.14 1.04 6.87
CA VAL A 107 6.69 0.21 5.73
C VAL A 107 6.65 -1.26 6.12
N THR A 108 7.60 -1.72 6.93
CA THR A 108 7.65 -3.10 7.42
C THR A 108 6.49 -3.37 8.38
N LEU A 109 6.22 -2.43 9.29
CA LEU A 109 5.07 -2.50 10.20
C LEU A 109 3.76 -2.53 9.42
N LEU A 110 3.57 -1.64 8.44
CA LEU A 110 2.38 -1.62 7.61
C LEU A 110 2.20 -2.94 6.83
N ALA A 111 3.28 -3.46 6.23
CA ALA A 111 3.25 -4.75 5.55
C ALA A 111 2.93 -5.91 6.49
N PHE A 112 3.46 -5.88 7.72
CA PHE A 112 3.15 -6.87 8.76
C PHE A 112 1.68 -6.81 9.18
N VAL A 113 1.13 -5.61 9.42
CA VAL A 113 -0.28 -5.40 9.76
C VAL A 113 -1.19 -5.94 8.67
N ILE A 114 -0.97 -5.55 7.40
CA ILE A 114 -1.73 -6.03 6.25
C ILE A 114 -1.66 -7.55 6.15
N ARG A 115 -0.47 -8.14 6.32
CA ARG A 115 -0.30 -9.59 6.29
C ARG A 115 -1.01 -10.29 7.44
N SER A 116 -1.03 -9.69 8.62
CA SER A 116 -1.67 -10.25 9.82
C SER A 116 -3.20 -10.28 9.73
N ILE A 117 -3.81 -9.35 9.00
CA ILE A 117 -5.29 -9.26 8.87
C ILE A 117 -5.82 -9.93 7.60
N ARG A 118 -4.94 -10.33 6.68
CA ARG A 118 -5.33 -10.78 5.33
C ARG A 118 -6.29 -11.97 5.35
N SER A 119 -6.07 -12.96 6.21
CA SER A 119 -6.97 -14.11 6.36
C SER A 119 -8.35 -13.70 6.85
N ASP A 120 -8.43 -12.72 7.76
CA ASP A 120 -9.71 -12.24 8.28
C ASP A 120 -10.45 -11.40 7.23
N LEU A 121 -9.72 -10.61 6.43
CA LEU A 121 -10.29 -9.90 5.28
C LEU A 121 -10.82 -10.88 4.22
N GLU A 122 -10.17 -12.03 4.01
CA GLU A 122 -10.68 -13.09 3.13
C GLU A 122 -12.00 -13.68 3.63
N VAL A 123 -12.13 -13.94 4.94
CA VAL A 123 -13.41 -14.37 5.54
C VAL A 123 -14.50 -13.32 5.33
N PHE A 124 -14.19 -12.04 5.52
CA PHE A 124 -15.13 -10.96 5.23
C PHE A 124 -15.51 -10.92 3.75
N ARG A 125 -14.56 -11.04 2.82
CA ARG A 125 -14.83 -11.08 1.37
C ARG A 125 -15.76 -12.23 0.99
N HIS A 126 -15.60 -13.40 1.61
CA HIS A 126 -16.47 -14.54 1.35
C HIS A 126 -17.90 -14.27 1.84
N TRP A 127 -18.05 -13.74 3.06
CA TRP A 127 -19.35 -13.33 3.59
C TRP A 127 -20.01 -12.26 2.71
N GLU A 128 -19.24 -11.25 2.32
CA GLU A 128 -19.75 -10.13 1.51
C GLU A 128 -20.21 -10.60 0.14
N LYS A 129 -19.49 -11.53 -0.49
CA LYS A 129 -19.91 -12.18 -1.74
C LYS A 129 -21.20 -12.97 -1.56
N SER A 130 -21.36 -13.70 -0.46
CA SER A 130 -22.60 -14.43 -0.18
C SER A 130 -23.79 -13.51 0.09
N GLU A 131 -23.56 -12.33 0.68
CA GLU A 131 -24.62 -11.34 0.93
C GLU A 131 -25.00 -10.55 -0.33
N SER A 132 -24.04 -10.34 -1.25
CA SER A 132 -24.31 -9.77 -2.58
C SER A 132 -24.89 -10.77 -3.58
N GLY A 133 -25.01 -12.04 -3.20
CA GLY A 133 -25.39 -13.17 -4.05
C GLY A 133 -26.89 -13.38 -4.19
N ASP A 134 -27.68 -12.32 -4.32
CA ASP A 134 -29.12 -12.40 -4.62
C ASP A 134 -29.54 -11.44 -5.76
N ASP A 135 -28.65 -11.15 -6.72
CA ASP A 135 -29.02 -10.32 -7.89
C ASP A 135 -28.27 -10.61 -9.21
N THR A 136 -27.68 -11.80 -9.36
CA THR A 136 -27.08 -12.21 -10.65
C THR A 136 -27.31 -13.69 -10.97
N ASP A 137 -28.57 -14.14 -10.97
CA ASP A 137 -28.94 -15.39 -11.67
C ASP A 137 -30.41 -15.46 -12.14
N GLN A 138 -31.00 -14.33 -12.61
CA GLN A 138 -32.27 -14.34 -13.37
C GLN A 138 -32.36 -13.24 -14.46
N ILE A 139 -31.41 -13.17 -15.40
CA ILE A 139 -31.71 -12.66 -16.77
C ILE A 139 -30.90 -13.48 -17.81
N VAL A 140 -30.97 -14.81 -17.76
CA VAL A 140 -30.75 -15.68 -18.93
C VAL A 140 -31.65 -16.91 -18.74
N CYS A 141 -32.96 -16.69 -18.85
CA CYS A 141 -33.97 -17.68 -19.19
C CYS A 141 -35.30 -16.90 -19.27
N LEU A 142 -35.60 -16.33 -20.43
CA LEU A 142 -36.93 -16.27 -21.05
C LEU A 142 -36.80 -15.52 -22.39
N ASP A 143 -37.26 -16.22 -23.43
CA ASP A 143 -37.44 -15.90 -24.85
C ASP A 143 -36.21 -15.99 -25.79
#